data_AF-A0A7S3HSB0-F1
#
_entry.id   AF-A0A7S3HSB0-F1
#
_cell.length_a   1.000
_cell.length_b   1.000
_cell.length_c   1.000
_cell.angle_alpha   90.00
_cell.angle_beta   90.00
_cell.angle_gamma   90.00
#
_symmetry.space_group_name_H-M   'P 1'
#
loop_
_entity.id
_entity.type
_entity.pdbx_description
1 polymer ?
#
loop_
_entity_poly.entity_id
_entity_poly.type
_entity_poly.pdbx_seq_one_letter_code
_entity_poly.pdbx_strand_id
1 'polypeptide(L)'
;GLTLGSTNITANAQGLYRQVFARGLAGGWTGGIYPAIAACPQFLALGPVYHFYAGFAGVAGGVVLTSITESAIAYGAETCNAQMAANAKTPGTFKTVHSSYKPFGPGVGIHIFRNIIATAGLRMFCTPCTSLIEGVSGKSNGFTQLGGDFAGNVCAACLSAPVHQLYGFTVTTPELQVLSGSEKTARMVQFLKDQYLE
;
A
#
# COMPACT_ATOMS: atom_id res chain seq x y z
N GLY A 1 11.24 -5.40 -2.31
CA GLY A 1 10.71 -4.86 -3.57
C GLY A 1 10.30 -3.41 -3.42
N LEU A 2 9.16 -3.16 -2.79
CA LEU A 2 8.53 -1.84 -2.65
C LEU A 2 9.39 -0.79 -1.90
N THR A 3 10.28 -1.23 -1.00
CA THR A 3 11.23 -0.39 -0.25
C THR A 3 12.52 -0.01 -1.00
N LEU A 4 12.80 -0.63 -2.16
CA LEU A 4 13.97 -0.22 -2.96
C LEU A 4 13.71 1.08 -3.73
N GLY A 5 12.47 1.29 -4.19
CA GLY A 5 12.07 2.54 -4.82
C GLY A 5 12.20 3.75 -3.88
N SER A 6 11.88 3.59 -2.60
CA SER A 6 12.06 4.65 -1.59
C SER A 6 13.50 4.88 -1.14
N THR A 7 14.43 4.00 -1.52
CA THR A 7 15.83 4.10 -1.07
C THR A 7 16.81 4.27 -2.22
N ASN A 8 16.34 4.29 -3.46
CA ASN A 8 17.16 4.40 -4.66
C ASN A 8 16.42 5.15 -5.78
N ILE A 9 16.28 6.47 -5.61
CA ILE A 9 15.55 7.36 -6.53
C ILE A 9 16.18 7.45 -7.94
N THR A 10 17.46 7.08 -8.09
CA THR A 10 18.17 7.12 -9.37
C THR A 10 18.01 5.83 -10.19
N ALA A 11 17.50 4.75 -9.57
CA ALA A 11 17.28 3.49 -10.27
C ALA A 11 15.95 3.52 -11.05
N ASN A 12 16.03 3.27 -12.36
CA ASN A 12 14.84 2.98 -13.15
C ASN A 12 14.22 1.62 -12.77
N ALA A 13 13.01 1.35 -13.26
CA ALA A 13 12.28 0.11 -12.95
C ALA A 13 13.11 -1.16 -13.21
N GLN A 14 13.84 -1.21 -14.33
CA GLN A 14 14.71 -2.36 -14.65
C GLN A 14 15.84 -2.52 -13.62
N GLY A 15 16.46 -1.42 -13.18
CA GLY A 15 17.47 -1.41 -12.14
C GLY A 15 16.93 -1.93 -10.81
N LEU A 16 15.72 -1.51 -10.43
CA LEU A 16 15.05 -2.02 -9.22
C LEU A 16 14.77 -3.52 -9.31
N TYR A 17 14.24 -4.00 -10.44
CA TYR A 17 14.00 -5.44 -10.64
C TYR A 17 15.30 -6.25 -10.57
N ARG A 18 16.38 -5.78 -11.20
CA ARG A 18 17.70 -6.41 -11.10
C ARG A 18 18.19 -6.49 -9.65
N GLN A 19 17.98 -5.44 -8.85
CA GLN A 19 18.36 -5.42 -7.44
C GLN A 19 17.51 -6.39 -6.60
N VAL A 20 16.19 -6.43 -6.82
CA VAL A 20 15.29 -7.36 -6.12
C VAL A 20 15.70 -8.82 -6.35
N PHE A 21 16.03 -9.17 -7.59
CA PHE A 21 16.36 -10.54 -7.98
C PHE A 21 17.86 -10.83 -8.02
N ALA A 22 18.70 -9.92 -7.49
CA ALA A 22 20.16 -10.09 -7.47
C ALA A 22 20.61 -11.37 -6.72
N ARG A 23 19.78 -11.85 -5.78
CA ARG A 23 20.00 -13.10 -5.02
C ARG A 23 19.22 -14.29 -5.57
N GLY A 24 18.83 -14.23 -6.84
CA GLY A 24 18.02 -15.23 -7.52
C GLY A 24 16.52 -15.03 -7.31
N LEU A 25 15.73 -15.87 -7.99
CA LEU A 25 14.27 -15.79 -7.99
C LEU A 25 13.70 -15.92 -6.59
N ALA A 26 14.12 -16.94 -5.82
CA ALA A 26 13.66 -17.15 -4.45
C ALA A 26 13.95 -15.96 -3.53
N GLY A 27 15.12 -15.31 -3.68
CA GLY A 27 15.49 -14.13 -2.90
C GLY A 27 14.58 -12.92 -3.14
N GLY A 28 14.07 -12.77 -4.36
CA GLY A 28 13.13 -11.69 -4.69
C GLY A 28 11.76 -11.83 -4.01
N TRP A 29 11.42 -13.02 -3.53
CA TRP A 29 10.18 -13.33 -2.81
C TRP A 29 10.32 -13.37 -1.28
N THR A 30 11.44 -12.87 -0.74
CA THR A 30 11.68 -12.84 0.72
C THR A 30 10.52 -12.16 1.44
N GLY A 31 9.86 -12.89 2.35
CA GLY A 31 8.71 -12.41 3.13
C GLY A 31 7.36 -12.42 2.40
N GLY A 32 7.34 -12.75 1.10
CA GLY A 32 6.12 -12.67 0.27
C GLY A 32 5.02 -13.67 0.61
N ILE A 33 5.34 -14.76 1.34
CA ILE A 33 4.36 -15.76 1.74
C ILE A 33 3.30 -15.21 2.72
N TYR A 34 3.69 -14.29 3.60
CA TYR A 34 2.77 -13.73 4.60
C TYR A 34 1.63 -12.92 3.97
N PRO A 35 1.90 -11.92 3.10
CA PRO A 35 0.83 -11.21 2.42
C PRO A 35 0.06 -12.12 1.46
N ALA A 36 0.68 -13.15 0.86
CA ALA A 36 -0.06 -14.12 0.04
C ALA A 36 -1.14 -14.87 0.85
N ILE A 37 -0.82 -15.28 2.07
CA ILE A 37 -1.79 -15.92 2.97
C ILE A 37 -2.88 -14.93 3.40
N ALA A 38 -2.52 -13.70 3.74
CA ALA A 38 -3.48 -12.66 4.14
C ALA A 38 -4.40 -12.21 3.00
N ALA A 39 -3.94 -12.31 1.75
CA ALA A 39 -4.73 -11.97 0.56
C ALA A 39 -5.95 -12.88 0.39
N CYS A 40 -5.90 -14.14 0.84
CA CYS A 40 -7.01 -15.09 0.73
C CYS A 40 -8.27 -14.59 1.47
N PRO A 41 -8.24 -14.34 2.80
CA PRO A 41 -9.40 -13.80 3.50
C PRO A 41 -9.75 -12.38 3.03
N GLN A 42 -8.77 -11.57 2.65
CA GLN A 42 -9.02 -10.24 2.09
C GLN A 42 -9.89 -10.32 0.81
N PHE A 43 -9.55 -11.19 -0.14
CA PHE A 43 -10.29 -11.36 -1.38
C PHE A 43 -11.72 -11.87 -1.14
N LEU A 44 -11.89 -12.79 -0.18
CA LEU A 44 -13.21 -13.36 0.15
C LEU A 44 -14.11 -12.36 0.91
N ALA A 45 -13.53 -11.57 1.81
CA ALA A 45 -14.31 -10.77 2.75
C ALA A 45 -14.60 -9.34 2.27
N LEU A 46 -13.66 -8.67 1.57
CA LEU A 46 -13.78 -7.22 1.36
C LEU A 46 -14.99 -6.81 0.52
N GLY A 47 -15.40 -7.60 -0.46
CA GLY A 47 -16.60 -7.33 -1.27
C GLY A 47 -17.87 -7.30 -0.41
N PRO A 48 -18.24 -8.42 0.25
CA PRO A 48 -19.39 -8.48 1.15
C PRO A 48 -19.31 -7.45 2.30
N VAL A 49 -18.13 -7.29 2.91
CA VAL A 49 -17.92 -6.33 4.01
C VAL A 49 -18.17 -4.89 3.54
N TYR A 50 -17.71 -4.52 2.35
CA TYR A 50 -18.01 -3.21 1.76
C TYR A 50 -19.51 -2.98 1.59
N HIS A 51 -20.23 -3.94 0.99
CA HIS A 51 -21.66 -3.77 0.78
C HIS A 51 -22.42 -3.70 2.10
N PHE A 52 -22.00 -4.46 3.11
CA PHE A 52 -22.55 -4.37 4.47
C PHE A 52 -22.34 -2.98 5.07
N TYR A 53 -21.10 -2.45 5.08
CA TYR A 53 -20.80 -1.13 5.61
C TYR A 53 -21.43 0.02 4.83
N ALA A 54 -21.42 -0.06 3.50
CA ALA A 54 -22.04 0.94 2.65
C ALA A 54 -23.57 0.98 2.83
N GLY A 55 -24.19 -0.16 3.19
CA GLY A 55 -25.62 -0.25 3.45
C GLY A 55 -26.12 0.63 4.60
N PHE A 56 -25.28 0.90 5.60
CA PHE A 56 -25.66 1.76 6.74
C PHE A 56 -24.85 3.06 6.87
N ALA A 57 -23.69 3.17 6.23
CA ALA A 57 -22.81 4.35 6.32
C ALA A 57 -22.64 5.09 4.98
N GLY A 58 -23.30 4.64 3.91
CA GLY A 58 -23.14 5.17 2.56
C GLY A 58 -21.79 4.82 1.93
N VAL A 59 -21.55 5.25 0.69
CA VAL A 59 -20.34 4.89 -0.09
C VAL A 59 -19.05 5.29 0.65
N ALA A 60 -18.97 6.53 1.13
CA ALA A 60 -17.77 7.03 1.81
C ALA A 60 -17.50 6.30 3.14
N GLY A 61 -18.55 6.06 3.95
CA GLY A 61 -18.43 5.28 5.19
C GLY A 61 -18.06 3.82 4.92
N GLY A 62 -18.63 3.23 3.86
CA GLY A 62 -18.27 1.91 3.35
C GLY A 62 -16.79 1.81 3.01
N VAL A 63 -16.24 2.78 2.26
CA VAL A 63 -14.81 2.84 1.94
C VAL A 63 -13.97 2.86 3.22
N VAL A 64 -14.24 3.78 4.15
CA VAL A 64 -13.44 3.93 5.38
C VAL A 64 -13.46 2.66 6.23
N LEU A 65 -14.64 2.11 6.50
CA LEU A 65 -14.79 0.92 7.35
C LEU A 65 -14.18 -0.32 6.69
N THR A 66 -14.35 -0.48 5.37
CA THR A 66 -13.72 -1.59 4.63
C THR A 66 -12.20 -1.49 4.66
N SER A 67 -11.61 -0.30 4.50
CA SER A 67 -10.16 -0.12 4.56
C SER A 67 -9.57 -0.37 5.95
N ILE A 68 -10.34 -0.10 7.02
CA ILE A 68 -9.96 -0.48 8.40
C ILE A 68 -9.93 -2.01 8.52
N THR A 69 -10.98 -2.69 8.05
CA THR A 69 -11.05 -4.17 8.08
C THR A 69 -9.96 -4.80 7.22
N GLU A 70 -9.68 -4.25 6.04
CA GLU A 70 -8.56 -4.65 5.19
C GLU A 70 -7.23 -4.51 5.92
N SER A 71 -7.02 -3.40 6.64
CA SER A 71 -5.82 -3.19 7.44
C SER A 71 -5.71 -4.19 8.58
N ALA A 72 -6.82 -4.55 9.23
CA ALA A 72 -6.82 -5.57 10.27
C ALA A 72 -6.41 -6.96 9.74
N ILE A 73 -6.63 -7.24 8.46
CA ILE A 73 -6.21 -8.48 7.82
C ILE A 73 -4.75 -8.40 7.35
N ALA A 74 -4.39 -7.33 6.63
CA ALA A 74 -3.16 -7.27 5.86
C ALA A 74 -1.96 -6.63 6.61
N TYR A 75 -2.20 -5.72 7.56
CA TYR A 75 -1.15 -4.89 8.16
C TYR A 75 0.02 -5.72 8.72
N GLY A 76 -0.29 -6.74 9.53
CA GLY A 76 0.74 -7.56 10.18
C GLY A 76 1.61 -8.28 9.15
N ALA A 77 0.96 -8.85 8.14
CA ALA A 77 1.61 -9.58 7.05
C ALA A 77 2.47 -8.67 6.18
N GLU A 78 1.97 -7.48 5.81
CA GLU A 78 2.73 -6.49 5.05
C GLU A 78 3.93 -5.95 5.85
N THR A 79 3.74 -5.68 7.16
CA THR A 79 4.82 -5.22 8.05
C THR A 79 5.92 -6.27 8.18
N CYS A 80 5.54 -7.53 8.42
CA CYS A 80 6.46 -8.67 8.49
C CYS A 80 7.27 -8.79 7.20
N ASN A 81 6.60 -8.77 6.05
CA ASN A 81 7.23 -8.82 4.73
C ASN A 81 8.24 -7.66 4.53
N ALA A 82 7.85 -6.43 4.86
CA ALA A 82 8.72 -5.27 4.72
C ALA A 82 9.99 -5.36 5.59
N GLN A 83 9.85 -5.80 6.84
CA GLN A 83 10.98 -5.96 7.75
C GLN A 83 11.90 -7.13 7.38
N MET A 84 11.34 -8.23 6.87
CA MET A 84 12.13 -9.33 6.31
C MET A 84 12.93 -8.88 5.08
N ALA A 85 12.32 -8.08 4.19
CA ALA A 85 13.02 -7.50 3.06
C ALA A 85 14.13 -6.53 3.50
N ALA A 86 13.91 -5.74 4.55
CA ALA A 86 14.94 -4.89 5.14
C ALA A 86 16.10 -5.72 5.73
N ASN A 87 15.82 -6.77 6.50
CA ASN A 87 16.82 -7.70 7.03
C ASN A 87 17.59 -8.43 5.92
N ALA A 88 16.96 -8.73 4.80
CA ALA A 88 17.66 -9.29 3.65
C ALA A 88 18.70 -8.29 3.11
N LYS A 89 18.34 -7.01 2.97
CA LYS A 89 19.26 -5.97 2.51
C LYS A 89 20.39 -5.71 3.51
N THR A 90 20.04 -5.55 4.78
CA THR A 90 20.95 -5.24 5.88
C THR A 90 20.70 -6.22 7.02
N PRO A 91 21.45 -7.33 7.10
CA PRO A 91 21.27 -8.33 8.15
C PRO A 91 21.38 -7.73 9.55
N GLY A 92 20.39 -8.02 10.40
CA GLY A 92 20.37 -7.57 11.79
C GLY A 92 19.66 -6.24 12.04
N THR A 93 19.09 -5.56 11.03
CA THR A 93 18.26 -4.36 11.23
C THR A 93 17.15 -4.60 12.25
N PHE A 94 16.48 -5.76 12.16
CA PHE A 94 15.47 -6.22 13.10
C PHE A 94 15.91 -7.54 13.72
N LYS A 95 16.13 -7.55 15.05
CA LYS A 95 16.35 -8.80 15.82
C LYS A 95 15.13 -9.73 15.77
N THR A 96 13.94 -9.12 15.77
CA THR A 96 12.65 -9.83 15.67
C THR A 96 11.77 -9.02 14.74
N VAL A 97 11.27 -9.65 13.68
CA VAL A 97 10.30 -9.03 12.77
C VAL A 97 8.91 -9.00 13.41
N HIS A 98 8.09 -8.06 12.95
CA HIS A 98 6.70 -7.92 13.38
C HIS A 98 5.93 -9.20 13.07
N SER A 99 5.06 -9.60 14.00
CA SER A 99 4.23 -10.80 13.80
C SER A 99 3.22 -10.59 12.67
N SER A 100 3.15 -11.55 11.74
CA SER A 100 2.27 -11.47 10.58
C SER A 100 0.78 -11.44 10.92
N TYR A 101 0.39 -11.92 12.09
CA TYR A 101 -0.99 -11.97 12.55
C TYR A 101 -1.35 -10.86 13.55
N LYS A 102 -0.42 -9.94 13.83
CA LYS A 102 -0.65 -8.83 14.76
C LYS A 102 -1.10 -7.58 13.99
N PRO A 103 -2.38 -7.16 14.10
CA PRO A 103 -2.98 -6.14 13.23
C PRO A 103 -2.71 -4.69 13.68
N PHE A 104 -1.78 -4.48 14.60
CA PHE A 104 -1.47 -3.17 15.16
C PHE A 104 0.02 -3.03 15.44
N GLY A 105 0.52 -1.80 15.34
CA GLY A 105 1.92 -1.47 15.57
C GLY A 105 2.30 -0.15 14.90
N PRO A 106 3.61 0.07 14.68
CA PRO A 106 4.10 1.28 14.04
C PRO A 106 3.52 1.53 12.66
N GLY A 107 3.04 2.76 12.40
CA GLY A 107 2.55 3.14 11.08
C GLY A 107 1.19 2.55 10.70
N VAL A 108 0.47 1.88 11.62
CA VAL A 108 -0.87 1.33 11.33
C VAL A 108 -1.86 2.39 10.82
N GLY A 109 -1.81 3.62 11.35
CA GLY A 109 -2.64 4.72 10.86
C GLY A 109 -2.30 5.13 9.42
N ILE A 110 -1.02 5.10 9.06
CA ILE A 110 -0.56 5.40 7.70
C ILE A 110 -1.01 4.30 6.73
N HIS A 111 -0.94 3.03 7.17
CA HIS A 111 -1.44 1.89 6.41
C HIS A 111 -2.96 1.98 6.16
N ILE A 112 -3.74 2.30 7.21
CA ILE A 112 -5.19 2.51 7.07
C ILE A 112 -5.47 3.63 6.08
N PHE A 113 -4.79 4.78 6.22
CA PHE A 113 -4.97 5.91 5.33
C PHE A 113 -4.62 5.58 3.86
N ARG A 114 -3.54 4.83 3.64
CA ARG A 114 -3.17 4.29 2.33
C ARG A 114 -4.29 3.43 1.75
N ASN A 115 -4.87 2.54 2.55
CA ASN A 115 -5.95 1.66 2.10
C ASN A 115 -7.23 2.44 1.80
N ILE A 116 -7.55 3.50 2.57
CA ILE A 116 -8.69 4.39 2.28
C ILE A 116 -8.55 4.99 0.88
N ILE A 117 -7.38 5.52 0.54
CA ILE A 117 -7.13 6.10 -0.79
C ILE A 117 -7.22 5.01 -1.89
N ALA A 118 -6.67 3.83 -1.64
CA ALA A 118 -6.71 2.72 -2.60
C ALA A 118 -8.15 2.24 -2.85
N THR A 119 -8.92 2.00 -1.79
CA THR A 119 -10.33 1.59 -1.86
C THR A 119 -11.22 2.68 -2.49
N ALA A 120 -10.92 3.95 -2.20
CA ALA A 120 -11.57 5.10 -2.83
C ALA A 120 -11.42 5.09 -4.36
N GLY A 121 -10.26 4.66 -4.88
CA GLY A 121 -10.05 4.47 -6.31
C GLY A 121 -11.12 3.64 -6.98
N LEU A 122 -11.31 2.43 -6.46
CA LEU A 122 -12.25 1.45 -6.99
C LEU A 122 -13.71 1.88 -6.83
N ARG A 123 -14.05 2.59 -5.75
CA ARG A 123 -15.44 2.84 -5.36
C ARG A 123 -15.94 4.25 -5.67
N MET A 124 -15.03 5.21 -5.87
CA MET A 124 -15.37 6.62 -6.09
C MET A 124 -14.74 7.20 -7.37
N PHE A 125 -13.57 6.72 -7.83
CA PHE A 125 -12.91 7.28 -9.03
C PHE A 125 -13.24 6.53 -10.31
N CYS A 126 -13.47 5.22 -10.27
CA CYS A 126 -13.78 4.44 -11.47
C CYS A 126 -15.04 4.96 -12.20
N THR A 127 -16.13 5.24 -11.48
CA THR A 127 -17.38 5.74 -12.08
C THR A 127 -17.20 7.06 -12.87
N PRO A 128 -16.66 8.15 -12.29
CA PRO A 128 -16.46 9.38 -13.06
C PRO A 128 -15.46 9.20 -14.21
N CYS A 129 -14.41 8.38 -14.06
CA CYS A 129 -13.50 8.07 -15.15
C CYS A 129 -14.20 7.33 -16.30
N THR A 130 -15.01 6.33 -16.01
CA THR A 130 -15.81 5.60 -17.01
C THR A 130 -16.78 6.56 -17.71
N SER A 131 -17.51 7.38 -16.96
CA SER A 131 -18.46 8.33 -17.56
C SER A 131 -17.78 9.35 -18.48
N LEU A 132 -16.58 9.83 -18.14
CA LEU A 132 -15.81 10.72 -19.01
C LEU A 132 -15.38 10.01 -20.30
N ILE A 133 -14.88 8.78 -20.21
CA ILE A 133 -14.45 7.99 -21.38
C ILE A 133 -15.64 7.65 -22.28
N GLU A 134 -16.78 7.30 -21.71
CA GLU A 134 -18.01 7.05 -22.45
C GLU A 134 -18.53 8.33 -23.11
N GLY A 135 -18.45 9.47 -22.42
CA GLY A 135 -18.78 10.78 -22.97
C GLY A 135 -17.93 11.18 -24.18
N VAL A 136 -16.63 10.87 -24.15
CA VAL A 136 -15.71 11.15 -25.28
C VAL A 136 -15.85 10.14 -26.41
N SER A 137 -16.01 8.85 -26.08
CA SER A 137 -16.08 7.78 -27.08
C SER A 137 -17.46 7.65 -27.74
N GLY A 138 -18.50 8.21 -27.12
CA GLY A 138 -19.90 8.10 -27.56
C GLY A 138 -20.46 6.69 -27.46
N LYS A 139 -19.78 5.77 -26.79
CA LYS A 139 -20.16 4.34 -26.67
C LYS A 139 -20.00 3.89 -25.23
N SER A 140 -20.96 3.13 -24.73
CA SER A 140 -20.81 2.36 -23.49
C SER A 140 -20.59 0.90 -23.85
N ASN A 141 -19.43 0.35 -23.49
CA ASN A 141 -19.09 -1.06 -23.69
C ASN A 141 -18.05 -1.54 -22.68
N GLY A 142 -17.72 -2.83 -22.70
CA GLY A 142 -16.74 -3.39 -21.76
C GLY A 142 -15.35 -2.75 -21.82
N PHE A 143 -14.92 -2.21 -22.98
CA PHE A 143 -13.63 -1.52 -23.09
C PHE A 143 -13.63 -0.13 -22.47
N THR A 144 -14.75 0.60 -22.53
CA THR A 144 -14.86 1.92 -21.87
C THR A 144 -14.92 1.75 -20.36
N GLN A 145 -15.60 0.72 -19.86
CA GLN A 145 -15.57 0.34 -18.45
C GLN A 145 -14.17 -0.06 -17.99
N LEU A 146 -13.49 -0.95 -18.73
CA LEU A 146 -12.11 -1.33 -18.43
C LEU A 146 -11.16 -0.13 -18.42
N GLY A 147 -11.32 0.79 -19.38
CA GLY A 147 -10.54 2.02 -19.45
C GLY A 147 -10.77 2.94 -18.24
N GLY A 148 -12.02 3.09 -17.80
CA GLY A 148 -12.35 3.89 -16.62
C GLY A 148 -11.87 3.26 -15.33
N ASP A 149 -11.99 1.93 -15.21
CA ASP A 149 -11.44 1.17 -14.09
C ASP A 149 -9.91 1.33 -14.03
N PHE A 150 -9.22 1.18 -15.16
CA PHE A 150 -7.79 1.39 -15.26
C PHE A 150 -7.38 2.81 -14.87
N ALA A 151 -8.01 3.84 -15.44
CA ALA A 151 -7.70 5.23 -15.15
C ALA A 151 -7.94 5.59 -13.67
N GLY A 152 -9.08 5.16 -13.12
CA GLY A 152 -9.40 5.38 -11.70
C GLY A 152 -8.38 4.73 -10.76
N ASN A 153 -7.93 3.52 -11.08
CA ASN A 153 -6.89 2.82 -10.32
C ASN A 153 -5.52 3.49 -10.47
N VAL A 154 -5.16 4.01 -11.64
CA VAL A 154 -3.92 4.79 -11.82
C VAL A 154 -3.94 6.04 -10.94
N CYS A 155 -5.03 6.80 -10.94
CA CYS A 155 -5.17 7.98 -10.07
C CYS A 155 -5.03 7.61 -8.59
N ALA A 156 -5.73 6.56 -8.14
CA ALA A 156 -5.63 6.09 -6.75
C ALA A 156 -4.23 5.58 -6.39
N ALA A 157 -3.54 4.91 -7.32
CA ALA A 157 -2.16 4.48 -7.14
C ALA A 157 -1.21 5.67 -7.00
N CYS A 158 -1.34 6.70 -7.84
CA CYS A 158 -0.55 7.93 -7.72
C CYS A 158 -0.75 8.63 -6.37
N LEU A 159 -2.00 8.69 -5.88
CA LEU A 159 -2.32 9.33 -4.59
C LEU A 159 -1.85 8.49 -3.39
N SER A 160 -1.94 7.17 -3.48
CA SER A 160 -1.58 6.26 -2.39
C SER A 160 -0.08 5.93 -2.33
N ALA A 161 0.67 6.11 -3.42
CA ALA A 161 2.09 5.77 -3.48
C ALA A 161 2.96 6.53 -2.45
N PRO A 162 2.85 7.86 -2.27
CA PRO A 162 3.61 8.57 -1.24
C PRO A 162 3.29 8.08 0.17
N VAL A 163 2.01 7.80 0.43
CA VAL A 163 1.55 7.26 1.73
C VAL A 163 2.09 5.84 1.96
N HIS A 164 2.11 5.01 0.92
CA HIS A 164 2.68 3.67 0.98
C HIS A 164 4.20 3.70 1.22
N GLN A 165 4.93 4.60 0.55
CA GLN A 165 6.37 4.78 0.78
C GLN A 165 6.65 5.26 2.20
N LEU A 166 5.85 6.20 2.71
CA LEU A 166 5.94 6.68 4.08
C LEU A 166 5.67 5.58 5.11
N TYR A 167 4.68 4.73 4.86
CA TYR A 167 4.42 3.54 5.66
C TYR A 167 5.63 2.60 5.65
N GLY A 168 6.17 2.30 4.47
CA GLY A 168 7.37 1.48 4.30
C GLY A 168 8.55 2.00 5.12
N PHE A 169 8.85 3.29 5.00
CA PHE A 169 9.87 3.97 5.82
C PHE A 169 9.58 3.81 7.33
N THR A 170 8.35 4.09 7.75
CA THR A 170 7.94 4.03 9.16
C THR A 170 8.15 2.63 9.78
N VAL A 171 7.85 1.56 9.04
CA VAL A 171 7.96 0.19 9.55
C VAL A 171 9.33 -0.45 9.36
N THR A 172 10.19 0.13 8.52
CA THR A 172 11.54 -0.38 8.22
C THR A 172 12.68 0.44 8.82
N THR A 173 12.39 1.53 9.55
CA THR A 173 13.38 2.36 10.27
C THR A 173 13.18 2.22 11.80
N PRO A 174 13.92 1.33 12.48
CA PRO A 174 13.80 1.09 13.92
C PRO A 174 14.01 2.35 14.78
N GLU A 175 14.88 3.25 14.33
CA GLU A 175 15.23 4.49 15.03
C GLU A 175 14.01 5.39 15.23
N LEU A 176 13.03 5.36 14.32
CA LEU A 176 11.78 6.12 14.47
C LEU A 176 10.92 5.66 15.65
N GLN A 177 11.16 4.47 16.19
CA GLN A 177 10.37 3.95 17.32
C GLN A 177 10.84 4.49 18.67
N VAL A 178 12.06 5.03 18.75
CA VAL A 178 12.62 5.61 19.98
C VAL A 178 12.54 7.14 20.03
N LEU A 179 12.18 7.78 18.91
CA LEU A 179 12.00 9.23 18.83
C LEU A 179 10.70 9.70 19.48
N SER A 180 10.69 10.95 19.94
CA SER A 180 9.45 11.62 20.34
C SER A 180 8.50 11.80 19.15
N GLY A 181 7.21 12.03 19.41
CA GLY A 181 6.20 12.16 18.35
C GLY A 181 6.48 13.32 17.37
N SER A 182 7.00 14.44 17.86
CA SER A 182 7.39 15.59 17.03
C SER A 182 8.60 15.28 16.16
N GLU A 183 9.64 14.66 16.72
CA GLU A 183 10.83 14.25 15.96
C GLU A 183 10.49 13.20 14.91
N LYS A 184 9.63 12.24 15.24
CA LYS A 184 9.14 11.23 14.30
C LYS A 184 8.41 11.87 13.14
N THR A 185 7.52 12.83 13.42
CA THR A 185 6.79 13.59 12.39
C THR A 185 7.76 14.40 11.52
N ALA A 186 8.73 15.07 12.12
CA ALA A 186 9.75 15.83 11.40
C ALA A 186 10.57 14.92 10.45
N ARG A 187 10.99 13.74 10.91
CA ARG A 187 11.70 12.75 10.09
C ARG A 187 10.84 12.19 8.96
N MET A 188 9.57 11.92 9.22
CA MET A 188 8.60 11.48 8.22
C MET A 188 8.35 12.55 7.13
N VAL A 189 8.23 13.82 7.53
CA VAL A 189 8.10 14.93 6.60
C VAL A 189 9.38 15.11 5.78
N GLN A 190 10.55 15.04 6.42
CA GLN A 190 11.83 15.14 5.70
C GLN A 190 11.97 14.02 4.67
N PHE A 191 11.63 12.77 5.04
CA PHE A 191 11.59 11.67 4.09
C PHE A 191 10.72 11.97 2.86
N LEU A 192 9.53 12.55 3.04
CA LEU A 192 8.69 12.93 1.90
C LEU A 192 9.30 14.03 1.04
N LYS A 193 9.98 15.01 1.66
CA LYS A 193 10.70 16.06 0.92
C LYS A 193 11.82 15.47 0.07
N ASP A 194 12.68 14.67 0.69
CA ASP A 194 13.83 14.01 0.06
C ASP A 194 13.43 13.06 -1.09
N GLN A 195 12.17 12.59 -1.11
CA GLN A 195 11.69 11.66 -2.14
C GLN A 195 10.95 12.33 -3.28
N TYR A 196 10.29 13.47 -3.04
CA TYR A 196 9.32 14.03 -3.99
C TYR A 196 9.56 15.51 -4.32
N LEU A 197 10.36 16.23 -3.54
CA LEU A 197 10.54 17.68 -3.68
C LEU A 197 12.00 18.12 -3.86
N GLU A 198 12.95 17.31 -3.41
CA GLU A 198 14.41 17.52 -3.51
C GLU A 198 15.06 16.38 -4.30
#